data_AF-A0A956FE96-F1
#
_entry.id   AF-A0A956FE96-F1
#
_cell.length_a   1.000
_cell.length_b   1.000
_cell.length_c   1.000
_cell.angle_alpha   90.00
_cell.angle_beta   90.00
_cell.angle_gamma   90.00
#
_symmetry.space_group_name_H-M   'P 1'
#
loop_
_entity.id
_entity.type
_entity.pdbx_description
1 polymer ?
#
loop_
_entity_poly.entity_id
_entity_poly.type
_entity_poly.pdbx_seq_one_letter_code
_entity_poly.pdbx_strand_id
1 'polypeptide(L)'
;MSALPAGFVLRRPRVPLVPGYCVLSLDPARAGTSDLAELLRLADRVARGEALARFGDPECFALLCNAGRTRRRRWPHVHIILAPSVRAKRWALLWLSLKHLSRPWCWPGLRRLWQGPRPRPQVEHAR
;
A
#
# COMPACT_ATOMS: atom_id res chain seq x y z
N MET A 1 6.16 16.89 -3.39
CA MET A 1 6.35 15.55 -2.77
C MET A 1 7.84 15.40 -2.49
N SER A 2 8.23 15.26 -1.22
CA SER A 2 9.64 15.12 -0.86
C SER A 2 10.20 13.80 -1.40
N ALA A 3 11.40 13.83 -1.96
CA ALA A 3 12.10 12.63 -2.38
C ALA A 3 12.29 11.69 -1.17
N LEU A 4 12.07 10.39 -1.37
CA LEU A 4 12.32 9.40 -0.33
C LEU A 4 13.84 9.27 -0.13
N PRO A 5 14.30 9.06 1.11
CA PRO A 5 15.70 8.74 1.37
C PRO A 5 16.11 7.48 0.61
N ALA A 6 17.40 7.35 0.31
CA ALA A 6 17.96 6.12 -0.26
C ALA A 6 17.64 4.93 0.65
N GLY A 7 17.30 3.78 0.07
CA GLY A 7 16.95 2.58 0.84
C GLY A 7 15.47 2.43 1.19
N PHE A 8 14.61 3.38 0.78
CA PHE A 8 13.15 3.29 0.99
C PHE A 8 12.40 3.26 -0.34
N VAL A 9 11.34 2.45 -0.39
CA VAL A 9 10.47 2.33 -1.56
C VAL A 9 9.03 2.49 -1.14
N LEU A 10 8.34 3.45 -1.76
CA LEU A 10 6.90 3.64 -1.65
C LEU A 10 6.20 3.01 -2.85
N ARG A 11 5.31 2.06 -2.59
CA ARG A 11 4.48 1.41 -3.62
C ARG A 11 3.01 1.79 -3.42
N ARG A 12 2.25 1.88 -4.51
CA ARG A 12 0.81 2.20 -4.50
C ARG A 12 -0.01 1.06 -5.10
N PRO A 13 -0.05 -0.12 -4.47
CA PRO A 13 -0.83 -1.23 -4.99
C PRO A 13 -2.33 -0.90 -4.91
N ARG A 14 -3.08 -1.33 -5.92
CA ARG A 14 -4.54 -1.18 -5.92
C ARG A 14 -5.15 -2.22 -4.99
N VAL A 15 -5.78 -1.76 -3.91
CA VAL A 15 -6.56 -2.59 -3.00
C VAL A 15 -8.03 -2.20 -3.18
N PRO A 16 -8.91 -3.15 -3.54
CA PRO A 16 -10.34 -2.87 -3.65
C PRO A 16 -10.88 -2.23 -2.37
N LEU A 17 -11.70 -1.19 -2.52
CA LEU A 17 -12.40 -0.50 -1.42
C LEU A 17 -11.49 0.20 -0.39
N VAL A 18 -10.19 0.31 -0.69
CA VAL A 18 -9.22 1.05 0.13
C VAL A 18 -8.48 2.05 -0.76
N PRO A 19 -9.12 3.19 -1.11
CA PRO A 19 -8.51 4.19 -1.97
C PRO A 19 -7.31 4.86 -1.29
N GLY A 20 -6.31 5.26 -2.07
CA GLY A 20 -5.13 5.95 -1.52
C GLY A 20 -4.19 5.06 -0.69
N TYR A 21 -4.36 3.74 -0.78
CA TYR A 21 -3.50 2.78 -0.11
C TYR A 21 -2.07 2.81 -0.65
N CYS A 22 -1.11 2.97 0.27
CA CYS A 22 0.31 2.93 -0.04
C CYS A 22 1.04 1.94 0.88
N VAL A 23 2.20 1.48 0.45
CA VAL A 23 3.08 0.61 1.24
C VAL A 23 4.49 1.17 1.17
N LEU A 24 5.02 1.57 2.32
CA LEU A 24 6.41 1.95 2.48
C LEU A 24 7.21 0.76 2.98
N SER A 25 8.31 0.44 2.33
CA SER A 25 9.18 -0.68 2.69
C SER A 25 10.64 -0.31 2.54
N LEU A 26 11.50 -1.02 3.26
CA LEU A 26 12.94 -1.00 3.01
C LEU A 26 13.25 -1.66 1.67
N ASP A 27 14.15 -1.05 0.90
CA ASP A 27 14.76 -1.66 -0.27
C ASP A 27 15.88 -2.60 0.19
N PRO A 28 15.71 -3.93 0.13
CA PRO A 28 16.73 -4.85 0.61
C PRO A 28 18.05 -4.77 -0.15
N ALA A 29 18.05 -4.23 -1.38
CA ALA A 29 19.28 -4.04 -2.16
C ALA A 29 20.11 -2.84 -1.68
N ARG A 30 19.50 -1.94 -0.90
CA ARG A 30 20.11 -0.68 -0.42
C ARG A 30 19.97 -0.50 1.08
N ALA A 31 19.35 -1.45 1.76
CA ALA A 31 19.15 -1.44 3.19
C ALA A 31 20.48 -1.79 3.86
N GLY A 32 21.15 -0.77 4.39
CA GLY A 32 22.11 -0.96 5.47
C GLY A 32 21.40 -1.39 6.77
N THR A 33 21.94 -1.01 7.92
CA THR A 33 21.31 -1.19 9.24
C THR A 33 20.11 -0.26 9.45
N SER A 34 19.17 -0.21 8.50
CA SER A 34 18.01 0.69 8.62
C SER A 34 17.07 0.19 9.71
N ASP A 35 16.80 1.10 10.64
CA ASP A 35 16.03 0.87 11.85
C ASP A 35 14.53 0.98 11.54
N LEU A 36 13.74 0.06 12.11
CA LEU A 36 12.29 0.11 12.09
C LEU A 36 11.75 1.48 12.55
N ALA A 37 12.41 2.12 13.52
CA ALA A 37 12.01 3.45 13.98
C ALA A 37 12.16 4.52 12.89
N GLU A 38 13.17 4.43 12.02
CA GLU A 38 13.32 5.32 10.88
C GLU A 38 12.21 5.09 9.85
N LEU A 39 11.91 3.82 9.54
CA LEU A 39 10.80 3.48 8.65
C LEU A 39 9.46 4.04 9.14
N LEU A 40 9.19 3.96 10.45
CA LEU A 40 7.95 4.50 11.04
C LEU A 40 7.90 6.02 10.96
N ARG A 41 8.99 6.72 11.29
CA ARG A 41 9.08 8.19 11.16
C ARG A 41 8.88 8.65 9.72
N LEU A 42 9.47 7.93 8.76
CA LEU A 42 9.28 8.23 7.35
C LEU A 42 7.86 7.94 6.89
N ALA A 43 7.25 6.83 7.35
CA ALA A 43 5.86 6.50 7.04
C ALA A 43 4.89 7.58 7.54
N ASP A 44 5.08 8.08 8.76
CA ASP A 44 4.29 9.19 9.32
C ASP A 44 4.42 10.46 8.46
N ARG A 45 5.65 10.87 8.12
CA ARG A 45 5.90 12.05 7.27
C ARG A 45 5.23 11.91 5.89
N VAL A 46 5.36 10.76 5.25
CA VAL A 46 4.73 10.47 3.95
C VAL A 46 3.21 10.50 4.09
N ALA A 47 2.65 9.86 5.12
CA ALA A 47 1.22 9.79 5.34
C ALA A 47 0.60 11.17 5.59
N ARG A 48 1.24 12.01 6.42
CA ARG A 48 0.83 13.40 6.66
C ARG A 48 0.82 14.23 5.39
N GLY A 49 1.86 14.12 4.58
CA GLY A 49 1.95 14.84 3.30
C GLY A 49 0.87 14.42 2.30
N GLU A 50 0.61 13.11 2.18
CA GLU A 50 -0.42 12.57 1.29
C GLU A 50 -1.84 12.89 1.80
N ALA A 51 -2.07 12.84 3.12
CA ALA A 51 -3.35 13.17 3.73
C ALA A 51 -3.67 14.67 3.58
N LEU A 52 -2.69 15.54 3.86
CA LEU A 52 -2.82 16.97 3.66
C LEU A 52 -3.14 17.30 2.20
N ALA A 53 -2.39 16.73 1.24
CA ALA A 53 -2.60 16.99 -0.18
C ALA A 53 -3.97 16.50 -0.69
N ARG A 54 -4.53 15.46 -0.08
CA ARG A 54 -5.78 14.83 -0.54
C ARG A 54 -7.03 15.35 0.15
N PHE A 55 -6.94 15.65 1.45
CA PHE A 55 -8.10 15.97 2.29
C PHE A 55 -8.00 17.33 2.98
N GLY A 56 -6.86 18.02 2.87
CA GLY A 56 -6.61 19.26 3.62
C GLY A 56 -6.32 19.05 5.10
N ASP A 57 -6.24 17.81 5.57
CA ASP A 57 -5.98 17.44 6.96
C ASP A 57 -4.84 16.39 7.02
N PRO A 58 -3.70 16.72 7.66
CA PRO A 58 -2.56 15.80 7.75
C PRO A 58 -2.83 14.59 8.63
N GLU A 59 -3.89 14.57 9.47
CA GLU A 59 -4.21 13.46 10.38
C GLU A 59 -5.19 12.45 9.76
N CYS A 60 -5.61 12.66 8.51
CA CYS A 60 -6.53 11.79 7.77
C CYS A 60 -5.87 10.51 7.21
N PHE A 61 -5.14 9.79 8.07
CA PHE A 61 -4.50 8.52 7.74
C PHE A 61 -4.53 7.49 8.89
N ALA A 62 -4.14 6.25 8.57
CA ALA A 62 -3.79 5.20 9.52
C ALA A 62 -2.53 4.47 9.04
N LEU A 63 -1.68 4.04 9.98
CA LEU A 63 -0.48 3.24 9.72
C LEU A 63 -0.67 1.84 10.29
N LEU A 64 -0.28 0.83 9.51
CA LEU A 64 -0.23 -0.56 9.95
C LEU A 64 1.17 -1.12 9.67
N CYS A 65 1.92 -1.43 10.72
CA CYS A 65 3.28 -1.93 10.62
C CYS A 65 3.31 -3.45 10.69
N ASN A 66 3.97 -4.09 9.71
CA ASN A 66 4.31 -5.50 9.75
C ASN A 66 5.82 -5.64 9.99
N ALA A 67 6.18 -5.92 11.25
CA ALA A 67 7.56 -6.17 11.64
C ALA A 67 8.01 -7.56 11.14
N GLY A 68 8.59 -7.63 9.92
CA GLY A 68 9.49 -8.65 9.32
C GLY A 68 9.18 -10.16 9.40
N ARG A 69 8.34 -10.63 10.33
CA ARG A 69 8.25 -12.01 10.82
C ARG A 69 7.13 -12.81 10.16
N THR A 70 6.25 -12.17 9.38
CA THR A 70 5.16 -12.85 8.66
C THR A 70 5.64 -13.38 7.31
N ARG A 71 5.45 -14.69 7.08
CA ARG A 71 5.98 -15.59 6.01
C ARG A 71 6.14 -15.07 4.55
N ARG A 72 5.62 -13.89 4.17
CA ARG A 72 5.56 -13.42 2.76
C ARG A 72 6.58 -12.34 2.39
N ARG A 73 7.10 -11.59 3.36
CA ARG A 73 8.14 -10.56 3.16
C ARG A 73 9.03 -10.59 4.40
N ARG A 74 10.32 -10.89 4.24
CA ARG A 74 11.31 -10.96 5.34
C ARG A 74 11.67 -9.57 5.91
N TRP A 75 11.18 -8.50 5.30
CA TRP A 75 11.57 -7.13 5.62
C TRP A 75 10.39 -6.34 6.20
N PRO A 76 10.63 -5.45 7.18
CA PRO A 76 9.61 -4.55 7.69
C PRO A 76 8.99 -3.69 6.59
N HIS A 77 7.68 -3.48 6.70
CA HIS A 77 6.94 -2.57 5.83
C HIS A 77 5.75 -1.97 6.58
N VAL A 78 5.40 -0.75 6.21
CA VAL A 78 4.30 0.01 6.78
C VAL A 78 3.26 0.25 5.69
N HIS A 79 2.04 -0.17 5.96
CA HIS A 79 0.88 0.16 5.15
C HIS A 79 0.34 1.52 5.58
N ILE A 80 0.12 2.40 4.61
CA ILE A 80 -0.43 3.74 4.79
C ILE A 80 -1.83 3.74 4.17
N ILE A 81 -2.82 4.07 4.97
CA ILE A 81 -4.23 4.09 4.58
C ILE A 81 -4.72 5.53 4.71
N LEU A 82 -5.05 6.16 3.60
CA LEU A 82 -5.62 7.52 3.59
C LEU A 82 -7.14 7.44 3.74
N ALA A 83 -7.70 8.13 4.73
CA ALA A 83 -9.12 8.10 5.01
C ALA A 83 -9.61 9.40 5.68
N PRO A 84 -10.66 10.06 5.14
CA PRO A 84 -11.10 11.38 5.60
C PRO A 84 -11.88 11.37 6.91
N SER A 85 -12.16 10.20 7.49
CA SER A 85 -12.95 10.08 8.72
C SER A 85 -12.63 8.80 9.49
N VAL A 86 -12.96 8.78 10.78
CA VAL A 86 -12.81 7.58 11.63
C VAL A 86 -13.61 6.40 11.07
N ARG A 87 -14.81 6.65 10.56
CA ARG A 87 -15.64 5.61 9.91
C ARG A 87 -14.93 5.03 8.69
N ALA A 88 -14.36 5.88 7.83
CA ALA A 88 -13.60 5.43 6.66
C ALA A 88 -12.34 4.64 7.05
N LYS A 89 -11.62 5.06 8.10
CA LYS A 89 -10.46 4.32 8.66
C LYS A 89 -10.88 2.91 9.10
N ARG A 90 -11.97 2.80 9.87
CA ARG A 90 -12.52 1.51 10.33
C ARG A 90 -12.91 0.60 9.16
N TRP A 91 -13.60 1.13 8.16
CA TRP A 91 -13.99 0.36 6.97
C TRP A 91 -12.77 -0.10 6.16
N ALA A 92 -11.77 0.76 5.97
CA ALA A 92 -10.56 0.39 5.27
C ALA A 92 -9.79 -0.74 5.97
N LEU A 93 -9.66 -0.66 7.30
CA LEU A 93 -9.05 -1.71 8.11
C LEU A 93 -9.85 -3.02 8.05
N LEU A 94 -11.19 -2.94 8.12
CA LEU A 94 -12.07 -4.10 7.96
C LEU A 94 -11.84 -4.77 6.60
N TRP A 95 -11.86 -4.02 5.50
CA TRP A 95 -11.61 -4.57 4.16
C TRP A 95 -10.20 -5.16 4.00
N LEU A 96 -9.18 -4.54 4.60
CA LEU A 96 -7.82 -5.08 4.61
C LEU A 96 -7.72 -6.40 5.38
N SER A 97 -8.48 -6.58 6.45
CA SER A 97 -8.57 -7.85 7.19
C SER A 97 -9.37 -8.88 6.40
N LEU A 98 -10.47 -8.48 5.77
CA LEU A 98 -11.32 -9.34 4.94
C LEU A 98 -10.70 -9.69 3.58
N LYS A 99 -9.61 -9.04 3.14
CA LYS A 99 -8.96 -9.35 1.85
C LYS A 99 -8.52 -10.82 1.72
N HIS A 100 -8.36 -11.51 2.86
CA HIS A 100 -8.06 -12.93 2.90
C HIS A 100 -9.28 -13.80 2.55
N LEU A 101 -10.48 -13.33 2.89
CA LEU A 101 -11.77 -13.92 2.50
C LEU A 101 -12.13 -13.55 1.05
N SER A 102 -11.66 -12.42 0.53
CA SER A 102 -11.91 -12.00 -0.86
C SER A 102 -10.90 -12.57 -1.86
N ARG A 103 -10.04 -13.52 -1.47
CA ARG A 103 -9.15 -14.19 -2.42
C ARG A 103 -9.99 -14.94 -3.45
N PRO A 104 -9.57 -14.98 -4.73
CA PRO A 104 -10.35 -15.56 -5.82
C PRO A 104 -10.67 -17.06 -5.66
N TRP A 105 -10.12 -17.73 -4.64
CA TRP A 105 -10.49 -19.10 -4.26
C TRP A 105 -11.83 -19.16 -3.51
N CYS A 106 -12.17 -18.12 -2.74
CA CYS A 106 -13.37 -18.12 -1.91
C CYS A 106 -14.60 -17.56 -2.64
N TRP A 107 -14.43 -16.81 -3.74
CA TRP A 107 -15.52 -16.14 -4.46
C TRP A 107 -15.25 -16.10 -5.98
N PRO A 108 -15.63 -17.13 -6.77
CA PRO A 108 -15.35 -17.20 -8.21
C PRO A 108 -15.95 -16.03 -9.02
N GLY A 109 -17.01 -15.37 -8.53
CA GLY A 109 -17.66 -14.23 -9.20
C GLY A 109 -16.84 -12.92 -9.19
N LEU A 110 -15.96 -12.71 -8.20
CA LEU A 110 -15.20 -11.46 -8.06
C LEU A 110 -13.92 -11.39 -8.91
N ARG A 111 -13.56 -12.48 -9.60
CA ARG A 111 -12.36 -12.57 -10.46
C ARG A 111 -12.30 -11.47 -11.53
N ARG A 112 -13.46 -11.00 -12.00
CA ARG A 112 -13.57 -9.93 -13.01
C ARG A 112 -13.14 -8.56 -12.49
N LEU A 113 -13.31 -8.27 -11.20
CA LEU A 113 -12.90 -6.99 -10.61
C LEU A 113 -11.39 -6.88 -10.38
N TRP A 114 -10.68 -8.01 -10.37
CA TRP A 114 -9.24 -8.07 -10.14
C TRP A 114 -8.41 -8.14 -11.43
N GLN A 115 -9.02 -8.58 -12.54
CA GLN A 115 -8.40 -8.50 -13.86
C GLN A 115 -8.67 -7.10 -14.40
N GLY A 116 -7.73 -6.18 -14.18
CA GLY A 116 -7.70 -4.92 -14.93
C GLY A 116 -7.72 -5.19 -16.45
N PRO A 117 -8.03 -4.17 -17.28
CA PRO A 117 -8.09 -4.35 -18.73
C PRO A 117 -6.80 -5.01 -19.21
N ARG A 118 -6.93 -6.18 -19.85
CA ARG A 118 -5.79 -6.87 -20.45
C ARG A 118 -5.20 -5.92 -21.51
N PRO A 119 -3.87 -5.69 -21.53
CA PRO A 119 -3.26 -5.00 -22.66
C PRO A 119 -3.63 -5.74 -23.94
N ARG A 120 -4.17 -5.02 -24.93
CA ARG A 120 -4.44 -5.59 -26.25
C ARG A 120 -3.10 -6.13 -26.80
N PRO A 121 -3.07 -7.34 -27.38
CA PRO A 121 -1.88 -7.82 -28.05
C PRO A 121 -1.52 -6.83 -29.16
N GLN A 122 -0.29 -6.32 -29.13
CA GLN A 122 0.26 -5.60 -30.27
C GLN A 122 0.41 -6.62 -31.40
N VAL A 123 -0.34 -6.42 -32.47
CA VAL A 123 -0.20 -7.18 -33.70
C VAL A 123 1.11 -6.73 -34.32
N GLU A 124 2.15 -7.54 -34.19
CA GLU A 124 3.39 -7.37 -34.95
C GLU A 124 3.05 -7.58 -36.43
N HIS A 125 3.11 -6.50 -37.20
CA HIS A 125 3.10 -6.60 -38.65
C HIS A 125 4.41 -7.24 -39.10
N ALA A 126 4.28 -8.46 -39.61
CA ALA A 126 5.31 -9.20 -40.31
C ALA A 126 5.94 -8.35 -41.42
N ARG A 127 7.26 -8.51 -41.57
CA ARG A 127 7.99 -8.29 -42.82
C ARG A 127 8.82 -9.52 -43.11
#